data_AF-A0AA35VFE3-F1
#
_entry.id   AF-A0AA35VFE3-F1
#
_cell.length_a   1.000
_cell.length_b   1.000
_cell.length_c   1.000
_cell.angle_alpha   90.00
_cell.angle_beta   90.00
_cell.angle_gamma   90.00
#
_symmetry.space_group_name_H-M   'P 1'
#
loop_
_entity.id
_entity.type
_entity.pdbx_description
1 polymer ?
#
loop_
_entity_poly.entity_id
_entity_poly.type
_entity_poly.pdbx_seq_one_letter_code
_entity_poly.pdbx_strand_id
1 'polypeptide(L)'
;MGEEQDPRKMKKIAATAYDYENDPKWADYWSNILIPPHMACRSDVITHYKRKFYQRYIDPDFVVEPMTIQNTSQPTRSSPPQSSSSTRECRPSQNSGSTTQATRASTMNSTPLRWDRQTIQFSVNAWVIAVVVLAMFPFIPASLSNRAYRLSFMGTLCSSLYSLYCLYGKPRAWNLQAVQVWLQSVIATKDFIYFIYCLTFVSSNLQLKFALLPILCRALEHSAKFLRYNFSQAPLYRKYLEDVCVWAESNTTTLSILSSQAEIGIGFLLIISLLSWQRNIIQTFMYWQLLKLMYHAPVTAGYHQSVWTKVGKIATPLIHKYAPFLYTPLSTIQKWWFRQ
;
A
#
# COMPACT_ATOMS: atom_id res chain seq x y z
N MET A 1 -59.14 20.81 27.29
CA MET A 1 -58.54 20.11 26.14
C MET A 1 -57.04 20.38 26.21
N GLY A 2 -56.31 19.55 26.96
CA GLY A 2 -54.87 19.73 27.19
C GLY A 2 -54.11 18.75 26.32
N GLU A 3 -53.39 19.24 25.32
CA GLU A 3 -52.44 18.45 24.57
C GLU A 3 -51.24 18.14 25.48
N GLU A 4 -51.16 16.90 25.98
CA GLU A 4 -49.90 16.38 26.54
C GLU A 4 -48.87 16.33 25.42
N GLN A 5 -48.10 17.40 25.26
CA GLN A 5 -46.94 17.40 24.39
C GLN A 5 -45.96 16.34 24.90
N ASP A 6 -45.69 15.34 24.06
CA ASP A 6 -44.68 14.31 24.36
C ASP A 6 -43.41 14.96 24.91
N PRO A 7 -42.92 14.58 26.10
CA PRO A 7 -41.77 15.21 26.75
C PRO A 7 -40.50 15.16 25.86
N ARG A 8 -40.44 14.17 24.97
CA ARG A 8 -39.36 14.04 23.97
C ARG A 8 -39.41 15.09 22.86
N LYS A 9 -40.61 15.51 22.44
CA LYS A 9 -40.78 16.57 21.42
C LYS A 9 -40.36 17.92 21.99
N MET A 10 -40.73 18.21 23.24
CA MET A 10 -40.29 19.43 23.93
C MET A 10 -38.76 19.51 24.04
N LYS A 11 -38.09 18.42 24.41
CA LYS A 11 -36.61 18.37 24.46
C LYS A 11 -35.95 18.59 23.09
N LYS A 12 -36.55 18.09 22.00
CA LYS A 12 -36.05 18.32 20.63
C LYS A 12 -36.20 19.78 20.20
N ILE A 13 -37.29 20.44 20.60
CA ILE A 13 -37.51 21.87 20.36
C ILE A 13 -36.49 22.71 21.15
N ALA A 14 -36.28 22.38 22.44
CA ALA A 14 -35.27 23.04 23.28
C ALA A 14 -33.84 22.88 22.73
N ALA A 15 -33.47 21.69 22.27
CA ALA A 15 -32.18 21.45 21.62
C ALA A 15 -32.03 22.22 20.30
N THR A 16 -33.11 22.49 19.57
CA THR A 16 -33.02 23.24 18.30
C THR A 16 -32.98 24.76 18.53
N ALA A 17 -33.59 25.23 19.62
CA ALA A 17 -33.63 26.64 20.02
C ALA A 17 -32.39 27.11 20.81
N TYR A 18 -31.48 26.20 21.16
CA TYR A 18 -30.26 26.56 21.89
C TYR A 18 -29.31 27.41 21.03
N ASP A 19 -28.70 28.40 21.65
CA ASP A 19 -27.79 29.33 20.96
C ASP A 19 -26.36 28.77 20.90
N TYR A 20 -26.11 27.95 19.88
CA TYR A 20 -24.82 27.31 19.66
C TYR A 20 -23.72 28.27 19.18
N GLU A 21 -24.08 29.38 18.53
CA GLU A 21 -23.09 30.27 17.88
C GLU A 21 -22.35 31.15 18.91
N ASN A 22 -22.98 31.41 20.06
CA ASN A 22 -22.40 32.19 21.15
C ASN A 22 -21.74 31.31 22.25
N ASP A 23 -21.79 29.98 22.16
CA ASP A 23 -21.15 29.09 23.13
C ASP A 23 -19.68 28.77 22.73
N PRO A 24 -18.67 29.21 23.51
CA PRO A 24 -17.27 28.91 23.21
C PRO A 24 -16.96 27.40 23.23
N LYS A 25 -17.75 26.60 23.96
CA LYS A 25 -17.58 25.13 24.02
C LYS A 25 -18.03 24.45 22.73
N TRP A 26 -18.96 25.05 21.99
CA TRP A 26 -19.39 24.54 20.70
C TRP A 26 -18.28 24.68 19.65
N ALA A 27 -17.59 25.83 19.63
CA ALA A 27 -16.48 26.06 18.70
C ALA A 27 -15.32 25.08 18.92
N ASP A 28 -14.94 24.85 20.19
CA ASP A 28 -13.91 23.88 20.55
C ASP A 28 -14.35 22.45 20.19
N TYR A 29 -15.58 22.07 20.54
CA TYR A 29 -16.14 20.76 20.19
C TYR A 29 -16.16 20.53 18.67
N TRP A 30 -16.60 21.51 17.88
CA TRP A 30 -16.71 21.41 16.42
C TRP A 30 -15.34 21.24 15.75
N SER A 31 -14.31 21.96 16.23
CA SER A 31 -12.95 21.86 15.69
C SER A 31 -12.27 20.50 15.92
N ASN A 32 -12.68 19.80 16.98
CA ASN A 32 -12.16 18.48 17.35
C ASN A 32 -12.86 17.31 16.63
N ILE A 33 -13.97 17.55 15.92
CA ILE A 33 -14.68 16.51 15.18
C ILE A 33 -14.07 16.36 13.78
N LEU A 34 -13.45 15.20 13.50
CA LEU A 34 -12.99 14.85 12.15
C LEU A 34 -14.17 14.49 11.23
N ILE A 35 -14.69 15.48 10.52
CA ILE A 35 -15.70 15.28 9.46
C ILE A 35 -15.01 15.33 8.09
N PRO A 36 -15.23 14.34 7.20
CA PRO A 36 -14.76 14.41 5.82
C PRO A 36 -15.24 15.71 5.12
N PRO A 37 -14.39 16.40 4.34
CA PRO A 37 -14.70 17.74 3.79
C PRO A 37 -15.99 17.81 2.97
N HIS A 38 -16.37 16.72 2.31
CA HIS A 38 -17.59 16.60 1.50
C HIS A 38 -18.88 16.43 2.33
N MET A 39 -18.77 16.15 3.63
CA MET A 39 -19.91 15.99 4.54
C MET A 39 -20.08 17.18 5.49
N ALA A 40 -19.03 17.97 5.73
CA ALA A 40 -19.05 19.10 6.66
C ALA A 40 -19.99 20.25 6.23
N CYS A 41 -20.25 20.41 4.92
CA CYS A 41 -21.15 21.43 4.41
C CYS A 41 -22.65 21.04 4.45
N ARG A 42 -22.98 19.80 4.83
CA ARG A 42 -24.38 19.38 4.86
C ARG A 42 -25.05 19.80 6.18
N SER A 43 -26.21 20.46 6.07
CA SER A 43 -26.97 20.98 7.22
C SER A 43 -27.49 19.88 8.17
N ASP A 44 -27.72 18.68 7.66
CA ASP A 44 -28.18 17.52 8.41
C ASP A 44 -27.08 16.96 9.33
N VAL A 45 -25.83 16.93 8.84
CA VAL A 45 -24.64 16.55 9.61
C VAL A 45 -24.39 17.56 10.74
N ILE A 46 -24.44 18.86 10.43
CA ILE A 46 -24.29 19.93 11.43
C ILE A 46 -25.36 19.79 12.52
N THR A 47 -26.61 19.56 12.13
CA THR A 47 -27.74 19.40 13.08
C THR A 47 -27.57 18.17 13.97
N HIS A 48 -27.07 17.06 13.43
CA HIS A 48 -26.79 15.85 14.20
C HIS A 48 -25.72 16.08 15.28
N TYR A 49 -24.64 16.80 14.94
CA TYR A 49 -23.59 17.12 15.89
C TYR A 49 -23.99 18.19 16.91
N LYS A 50 -24.83 19.17 16.54
CA LYS A 50 -25.46 20.10 17.49
C LYS A 50 -26.29 19.34 18.54
N ARG A 51 -27.07 18.34 18.11
CA ARG A 51 -27.83 17.45 19.00
C ARG A 51 -26.95 16.59 19.91
N LYS A 52 -25.82 16.08 19.41
CA LYS A 52 -24.84 15.35 20.23
C LYS A 52 -24.13 16.24 21.24
N PHE A 53 -23.82 17.48 20.87
CA PHE A 53 -23.27 18.46 21.80
C PHE A 53 -24.28 18.77 22.92
N TYR A 54 -25.54 19.02 22.56
CA TYR A 54 -26.61 19.28 23.53
C TYR A 54 -26.80 18.11 24.50
N GLN A 55 -26.78 16.88 24.00
CA GLN A 55 -26.81 15.68 24.84
C GLN A 55 -25.61 15.62 25.80
N ARG A 56 -24.42 15.96 25.33
CA ARG A 56 -23.18 15.81 26.11
C ARG A 56 -22.98 16.88 27.18
N TYR A 57 -23.45 18.10 26.92
CA TYR A 57 -23.12 19.27 27.75
C TYR A 57 -24.32 19.94 28.43
N ILE A 58 -25.56 19.71 27.96
CA ILE A 58 -26.76 20.40 28.47
C ILE A 58 -27.79 19.42 29.06
N ASP A 59 -28.23 18.41 28.30
CA ASP A 59 -29.24 17.43 28.75
C ASP A 59 -28.81 15.98 28.44
N PRO A 60 -28.21 15.26 29.41
CA PRO A 60 -27.79 13.87 29.25
C PRO A 60 -28.93 12.88 28.93
N ASP A 61 -30.17 13.22 29.29
CA ASP A 61 -31.36 12.39 29.04
C ASP A 61 -31.94 12.60 27.64
N PHE A 62 -31.34 13.47 26.82
CA PHE A 62 -31.72 13.67 25.43
C PHE A 62 -31.18 12.56 24.53
N VAL A 63 -32.08 11.69 24.05
CA VAL A 63 -31.71 10.60 23.13
C VAL A 63 -31.58 11.12 21.71
N VAL A 64 -30.35 11.11 21.17
CA VAL A 64 -30.07 11.51 19.77
C VAL A 64 -30.36 10.34 18.82
N GLU A 65 -31.28 10.55 17.88
CA GLU A 65 -31.57 9.57 16.82
C GLU A 65 -30.32 9.30 15.96
N PRO A 66 -29.99 8.02 15.66
CA PRO A 66 -28.86 7.69 14.81
C PRO A 66 -29.09 8.24 13.39
N MET A 67 -28.03 8.83 12.82
CA MET A 67 -28.09 9.41 11.48
C MET A 67 -28.33 8.30 10.45
N THR A 68 -29.53 8.25 9.86
CA THR A 68 -29.82 7.38 8.72
C THR A 68 -29.09 7.91 7.50
N ILE A 69 -27.89 7.40 7.24
CA ILE A 69 -27.15 7.70 6.00
C ILE A 69 -27.88 6.95 4.88
N GLN A 70 -28.89 7.59 4.30
CA GLN A 70 -29.47 7.13 3.04
C GLN A 70 -28.40 7.30 1.95
N ASN A 71 -27.74 6.19 1.60
CA ASN A 71 -26.97 6.10 0.38
C ASN A 71 -27.96 6.21 -0.79
N THR A 72 -28.03 7.38 -1.41
CA THR A 72 -28.84 7.61 -2.61
C THR A 72 -28.30 6.78 -3.77
N SER A 73 -28.84 5.58 -3.91
CA SER A 73 -28.82 4.81 -5.15
C SER A 73 -30.23 4.94 -5.74
N GLN A 74 -30.39 5.68 -6.83
CA GLN A 74 -31.61 5.62 -7.63
C GLN A 74 -31.85 4.16 -8.06
N PRO A 75 -33.12 3.69 -8.03
CA PRO A 75 -33.81 3.61 -9.31
C PRO A 75 -35.32 3.96 -9.27
N THR A 76 -35.77 4.58 -10.37
CA THR A 76 -37.10 4.55 -11.03
C THR A 76 -38.41 4.57 -10.20
N ARG A 77 -39.02 5.77 -10.17
CA ARG A 77 -40.38 6.13 -10.63
C ARG A 77 -41.52 5.08 -10.51
N SER A 78 -42.47 5.32 -9.61
CA SER A 78 -43.92 5.52 -9.91
C SER A 78 -44.74 5.94 -8.66
N SER A 79 -45.80 6.71 -8.90
CA SER A 79 -46.57 7.58 -7.98
C SER A 79 -47.65 6.88 -7.10
N PRO A 80 -48.27 7.58 -6.11
CA PRO A 80 -49.38 7.11 -5.23
C PRO A 80 -50.74 7.70 -5.69
N PRO A 81 -51.84 7.79 -4.88
CA PRO A 81 -52.39 6.99 -3.76
C PRO A 81 -53.88 6.57 -4.00
N GLN A 82 -54.46 5.64 -3.21
CA GLN A 82 -55.91 5.62 -2.99
C GLN A 82 -56.29 5.26 -1.54
N SER A 83 -57.36 5.92 -1.12
CA SER A 83 -57.91 6.16 0.21
C SER A 83 -59.12 5.26 0.51
N SER A 84 -59.57 5.32 1.78
CA SER A 84 -60.87 4.85 2.32
C SER A 84 -61.00 3.33 2.48
N SER A 85 -61.63 2.76 3.52
CA SER A 85 -62.40 3.26 4.65
C SER A 85 -62.50 2.15 5.69
N SER A 86 -62.80 2.55 6.93
CA SER A 86 -63.40 1.78 8.03
C SER A 86 -64.00 0.41 7.71
N THR A 87 -63.84 -0.57 8.61
CA THR A 87 -64.92 -1.11 9.49
C THR A 87 -64.50 -2.39 10.22
N ARG A 88 -64.61 -2.37 11.55
CA ARG A 88 -64.86 -3.49 12.51
C ARG A 88 -63.89 -4.68 12.54
N GLU A 89 -63.07 -4.73 13.59
CA GLU A 89 -62.51 -5.98 14.10
C GLU A 89 -63.54 -6.71 14.99
N CYS A 90 -64.00 -7.86 14.51
CA CYS A 90 -64.46 -8.95 15.37
C CYS A 90 -63.25 -9.78 15.82
N ARG A 91 -63.21 -10.08 17.11
CA ARG A 91 -62.34 -11.10 17.75
C ARG A 91 -62.47 -12.45 17.03
N PRO A 92 -61.42 -13.30 17.09
CA PRO A 92 -61.48 -14.38 18.09
C PRO A 92 -60.14 -14.69 18.78
N SER A 93 -60.27 -15.18 20.02
CA SER A 93 -59.25 -15.89 20.78
C SER A 93 -58.86 -17.21 20.12
N GLN A 94 -57.58 -17.58 20.14
CA GLN A 94 -57.19 -18.99 20.20
C GLN A 94 -55.79 -19.18 20.79
N ASN A 95 -55.77 -19.94 21.88
CA ASN A 95 -54.60 -20.53 22.54
C ASN A 95 -53.99 -21.62 21.64
N SER A 96 -52.66 -21.74 21.60
CA SER A 96 -51.94 -23.01 21.46
C SER A 96 -50.45 -22.80 21.75
N GLY A 97 -49.95 -23.48 22.78
CA GLY A 97 -48.53 -23.54 23.08
C GLY A 97 -47.79 -24.54 22.19
N SER A 98 -46.51 -24.30 21.94
CA SER A 98 -45.50 -25.35 21.79
C SER A 98 -44.08 -24.78 21.86
N THR A 99 -43.28 -25.46 22.67
CA THR A 99 -41.84 -25.35 22.86
C THR A 99 -41.08 -25.47 21.54
N THR A 100 -40.10 -24.60 21.28
CA THR A 100 -38.89 -24.98 20.53
C THR A 100 -37.74 -23.99 20.75
N GLN A 101 -36.57 -24.56 21.04
CA GLN A 101 -35.28 -23.89 21.21
C GLN A 101 -34.98 -22.96 20.02
N ALA A 102 -34.76 -21.67 20.29
CA ALA A 102 -34.13 -20.78 19.33
C ALA A 102 -32.62 -20.84 19.52
N THR A 103 -31.99 -21.65 18.67
CA THR A 103 -30.56 -21.64 18.35
C THR A 103 -30.07 -20.20 18.23
N ARG A 104 -29.00 -19.82 18.96
CA ARG A 104 -28.25 -18.58 18.70
C ARG A 104 -27.79 -18.62 17.25
N ALA A 105 -28.53 -17.99 16.36
CA ALA A 105 -28.01 -17.57 15.07
C ALA A 105 -27.00 -16.46 15.37
N SER A 106 -25.73 -16.85 15.48
CA SER A 106 -24.62 -15.92 15.30
C SER A 106 -24.80 -15.33 13.91
N THR A 107 -25.35 -14.12 13.86
CA THR A 107 -25.35 -13.29 12.67
C THR A 107 -23.88 -13.14 12.27
N MET A 108 -23.43 -13.96 11.32
CA MET A 108 -22.19 -13.73 10.60
C MET A 108 -22.42 -12.41 9.87
N ASN A 109 -21.99 -11.32 10.51
CA ASN A 109 -21.78 -10.07 9.84
C ASN A 109 -20.67 -10.34 8.83
N SER A 110 -21.07 -10.76 7.63
CA SER A 110 -20.25 -10.79 6.43
C SER A 110 -19.88 -9.35 6.13
N THR A 111 -18.88 -8.82 6.83
CA THR A 111 -18.18 -7.62 6.41
C THR A 111 -17.70 -7.90 4.99
N PRO A 112 -18.08 -7.09 3.98
CA PRO A 112 -17.56 -7.27 2.64
C PRO A 112 -16.04 -7.28 2.76
N LEU A 113 -15.40 -8.27 2.11
CA LEU A 113 -13.98 -8.59 2.22
C LEU A 113 -13.14 -7.32 2.02
N ARG A 114 -12.89 -6.57 3.10
CA ARG A 114 -12.10 -5.34 3.07
C ARG A 114 -10.67 -5.81 3.02
N TRP A 115 -10.21 -6.08 1.80
CA TRP A 115 -8.83 -6.45 1.54
C TRP A 115 -7.94 -5.37 2.14
N ASP A 116 -7.33 -5.69 3.28
CA ASP A 116 -6.41 -4.78 3.94
C ASP A 116 -5.23 -4.52 3.01
N ARG A 117 -4.73 -3.29 3.02
CA ARG A 117 -3.62 -2.84 2.16
C ARG A 117 -2.41 -3.77 2.29
N GLN A 118 -2.16 -4.25 3.50
CA GLN A 118 -1.07 -5.19 3.80
C GLN A 118 -1.29 -6.54 3.11
N THR A 119 -2.52 -7.04 3.08
CA THR A 119 -2.89 -8.30 2.41
C THR A 119 -2.72 -8.20 0.89
N ILE A 120 -3.05 -7.05 0.30
CA ILE A 120 -2.83 -6.79 -1.13
C ILE A 120 -1.32 -6.72 -1.45
N GLN A 121 -0.55 -5.99 -0.65
CA GLN A 121 0.90 -5.92 -0.83
C GLN A 121 1.54 -7.30 -0.67
N PHE A 122 1.09 -8.08 0.32
CA PHE A 122 1.54 -9.44 0.53
C PHE A 122 1.21 -10.35 -0.66
N SER A 123 -0.04 -10.38 -1.12
CA SER A 123 -0.45 -11.28 -2.20
C SER A 123 0.32 -11.02 -3.50
N VAL A 124 0.58 -9.75 -3.81
CA VAL A 124 1.38 -9.36 -4.98
C VAL A 124 2.84 -9.80 -4.81
N ASN A 125 3.45 -9.58 -3.64
CA ASN A 125 4.85 -9.99 -3.41
C ASN A 125 5.00 -11.52 -3.38
N ALA A 126 4.05 -12.25 -2.78
CA ALA A 126 4.02 -13.71 -2.78
C ALA A 126 3.86 -14.27 -4.20
N TRP A 127 3.00 -13.66 -5.02
CA TRP A 127 2.88 -13.99 -6.43
C TRP A 127 4.20 -13.72 -7.18
N VAL A 128 4.86 -12.59 -6.94
CA VAL A 128 6.18 -12.29 -7.52
C VAL A 128 7.20 -13.37 -7.17
N ILE A 129 7.26 -13.85 -5.91
CA ILE A 129 8.16 -14.95 -5.52
C ILE A 129 7.90 -16.19 -6.38
N ALA A 130 6.65 -16.62 -6.50
CA ALA A 130 6.29 -17.80 -7.29
C ALA A 130 6.72 -17.66 -8.76
N VAL A 131 6.48 -16.49 -9.36
CA VAL A 131 6.86 -16.22 -10.76
C VAL A 131 8.37 -16.10 -10.93
N VAL A 132 9.10 -15.52 -9.97
CA VAL A 132 10.57 -15.46 -10.02
C VAL A 132 11.19 -16.85 -9.96
N VAL A 133 10.69 -17.72 -9.06
CA VAL A 133 11.14 -19.12 -8.97
C VAL A 133 10.88 -19.84 -10.30
N LEU A 134 9.70 -19.64 -10.89
CA LEU A 134 9.35 -20.16 -12.22
C LEU A 134 10.28 -19.64 -13.33
N ALA A 135 10.73 -18.39 -13.25
CA ALA A 135 11.65 -17.84 -14.24
C ALA A 135 13.09 -18.36 -14.10
N MET A 136 13.54 -18.60 -12.86
CA MET A 136 14.90 -19.05 -12.53
C MET A 136 15.09 -20.56 -12.75
N PHE A 137 14.04 -21.36 -12.61
CA PHE A 137 14.17 -22.81 -12.69
C PHE A 137 14.61 -23.28 -14.09
N PRO A 138 15.66 -24.12 -14.19
CA PRO A 138 16.27 -24.48 -15.47
C PRO A 138 15.43 -25.46 -16.31
N PHE A 139 14.51 -26.19 -15.69
CA PHE A 139 13.71 -27.23 -16.37
C PHE A 139 12.46 -26.71 -17.09
N ILE A 140 12.21 -25.39 -17.07
CA ILE A 140 11.01 -24.78 -17.64
C ILE A 140 11.27 -24.34 -19.09
N PRO A 141 10.31 -24.53 -20.01
CA PRO A 141 10.42 -24.04 -21.39
C PRO A 141 10.82 -22.56 -21.45
N ALA A 142 11.74 -22.22 -22.35
CA ALA A 142 12.27 -20.87 -22.49
C ALA A 142 11.18 -19.81 -22.69
N SER A 143 10.11 -20.13 -23.43
CA SER A 143 8.97 -19.23 -23.63
C SER A 143 8.24 -18.88 -22.33
N LEU A 144 8.05 -19.85 -21.44
CA LEU A 144 7.41 -19.65 -20.13
C LEU A 144 8.35 -18.92 -19.17
N SER A 145 9.62 -19.30 -19.12
CA SER A 145 10.64 -18.61 -18.31
C SER A 145 10.76 -17.13 -18.71
N ASN A 146 10.71 -16.82 -20.01
CA ASN A 146 10.76 -15.46 -20.53
C ASN A 146 9.51 -14.62 -20.20
N ARG A 147 8.33 -15.24 -20.25
CA ARG A 147 7.08 -14.60 -19.82
C ARG A 147 7.08 -14.38 -18.32
N ALA A 148 7.48 -15.38 -17.54
CA ALA A 148 7.62 -15.29 -16.09
C ALA A 148 8.58 -14.18 -15.70
N TYR A 149 9.75 -14.09 -16.35
CA TYR A 149 10.70 -13.00 -16.18
C TYR A 149 10.03 -11.63 -16.32
N ARG A 150 9.35 -11.37 -17.45
CA ARG A 150 8.67 -10.08 -17.68
C ARG A 150 7.55 -9.82 -16.67
N LEU A 151 6.80 -10.86 -16.30
CA LEU A 151 5.74 -10.77 -15.31
C LEU A 151 6.27 -10.46 -13.91
N SER A 152 7.42 -11.02 -13.50
CA SER A 152 8.06 -10.70 -12.21
C SER A 152 8.43 -9.23 -12.11
N PHE A 153 9.04 -8.67 -13.16
CA PHE A 153 9.37 -7.24 -13.19
C PHE A 153 8.14 -6.36 -13.24
N MET A 154 7.13 -6.69 -14.07
CA MET A 154 5.90 -5.92 -14.17
C MET A 154 5.08 -5.96 -12.87
N GLY A 155 5.05 -7.12 -12.20
CA GLY A 155 4.49 -7.29 -10.87
C GLY A 155 5.12 -6.40 -9.82
N THR A 156 6.46 -6.43 -9.78
CA THR A 156 7.24 -5.64 -8.83
C THR A 156 7.11 -4.14 -9.13
N LEU A 157 7.11 -3.76 -10.41
CA LEU A 157 6.84 -2.39 -10.86
C LEU A 157 5.48 -1.90 -10.33
N CYS A 158 4.40 -2.63 -10.59
CA CYS A 158 3.08 -2.24 -10.10
C CYS A 158 2.99 -2.23 -8.57
N SER A 159 3.62 -3.20 -7.90
CA SER A 159 3.66 -3.27 -6.42
C SER A 159 4.39 -2.08 -5.80
N SER A 160 5.55 -1.72 -6.35
CA SER A 160 6.33 -0.55 -5.93
C SER A 160 5.58 0.75 -6.20
N LEU A 161 4.93 0.88 -7.36
CA LEU A 161 4.14 2.06 -7.72
C LEU A 161 2.91 2.20 -6.81
N TYR A 162 2.21 1.11 -6.51
CA TYR A 162 1.09 1.09 -5.58
C TYR A 162 1.55 1.47 -4.16
N SER A 163 2.67 0.92 -3.69
CA SER A 163 3.23 1.22 -2.38
C SER A 163 3.61 2.70 -2.27
N LEU A 164 4.23 3.23 -3.31
CA LEU A 164 4.62 4.63 -3.42
C LEU A 164 3.40 5.56 -3.43
N TYR A 165 2.39 5.23 -4.22
CA TYR A 165 1.14 5.99 -4.27
C TYR A 165 0.44 6.01 -2.92
N CYS A 166 0.39 4.89 -2.21
CA CYS A 166 -0.26 4.83 -0.90
C CYS A 166 0.51 5.55 0.22
N LEU A 167 1.85 5.60 0.16
CA LEU A 167 2.68 6.24 1.20
C LEU A 167 2.87 7.74 0.96
N TYR A 168 3.11 8.14 -0.28
CA TYR A 168 3.49 9.52 -0.64
C TYR A 168 2.39 10.28 -1.37
N GLY A 169 1.29 9.61 -1.74
CA GLY A 169 0.16 10.23 -2.41
C GLY A 169 0.49 10.77 -3.80
N LYS A 170 -0.36 11.69 -4.27
CA LYS A 170 -0.16 12.43 -5.52
C LYS A 170 0.61 13.73 -5.27
N PRO A 171 1.36 14.25 -6.27
CA PRO A 171 1.98 15.58 -6.15
C PRO A 171 0.91 16.65 -5.86
N ARG A 172 1.30 17.66 -5.06
CA ARG A 172 0.42 18.75 -4.61
C ARG A 172 -0.24 19.50 -5.78
N ALA A 173 0.48 19.63 -6.89
CA ALA A 173 -0.01 20.14 -8.15
C ALA A 173 0.75 19.44 -9.30
N TRP A 174 0.14 19.37 -10.48
CA TRP A 174 0.78 18.86 -11.70
C TRP A 174 1.65 19.93 -12.41
N ASN A 175 2.25 20.83 -11.63
CA ASN A 175 3.24 21.77 -12.12
C ASN A 175 4.64 21.16 -11.99
N LEU A 176 5.56 21.48 -12.90
CA LEU A 176 6.95 20.97 -12.91
C LEU A 176 7.63 21.13 -11.55
N GLN A 177 7.47 22.29 -10.90
CA GLN A 177 8.05 22.56 -9.58
C GLN A 177 7.47 21.65 -8.49
N ALA A 178 6.16 21.47 -8.46
CA ALA A 178 5.49 20.64 -7.45
C ALA A 178 5.80 19.14 -7.65
N VAL A 179 5.92 18.70 -8.91
CA VAL A 179 6.38 17.35 -9.25
C VAL A 179 7.84 17.16 -8.87
N GLN A 180 8.71 18.15 -9.09
CA GLN A 180 10.11 18.08 -8.69
C GLN A 180 10.24 17.93 -7.18
N VAL A 181 9.52 18.73 -6.39
CA VAL A 181 9.55 18.63 -4.91
C VAL A 181 9.03 17.27 -4.44
N TRP A 182 7.94 16.77 -5.04
CA TRP A 182 7.44 15.42 -4.75
C TRP A 182 8.45 14.33 -5.13
N LEU A 183 9.15 14.47 -6.25
CA LEU A 183 10.16 13.52 -6.66
C LEU A 183 11.36 13.54 -5.72
N GLN A 184 11.76 14.70 -5.20
CA GLN A 184 12.82 14.83 -4.19
C GLN A 184 12.47 14.10 -2.88
N SER A 185 11.20 14.09 -2.46
CA SER A 185 10.80 13.34 -1.25
C SER A 185 10.77 11.82 -1.47
N VAL A 186 10.65 11.39 -2.73
CA VAL A 186 10.44 9.99 -3.11
C VAL A 186 11.72 9.32 -3.65
N ILE A 187 12.63 10.07 -4.25
CA ILE A 187 13.79 9.54 -5.00
C ILE A 187 14.73 8.68 -4.14
N ALA A 188 14.84 8.99 -2.85
CA ALA A 188 15.69 8.29 -1.90
C ALA A 188 15.02 7.04 -1.29
N THR A 189 13.79 6.70 -1.68
CA THR A 189 13.02 5.60 -1.08
C THR A 189 13.34 4.26 -1.73
N LYS A 190 13.32 3.18 -0.95
CA LYS A 190 13.51 1.81 -1.47
C LYS A 190 12.49 1.53 -2.59
N ASP A 191 11.22 1.90 -2.39
CA ASP A 191 10.15 1.63 -3.36
C ASP A 191 10.36 2.34 -4.70
N PHE A 192 10.81 3.59 -4.70
CA PHE A 192 11.13 4.31 -5.93
C PHE A 192 12.34 3.70 -6.66
N ILE A 193 13.39 3.32 -5.93
CA ILE A 193 14.57 2.67 -6.51
C ILE A 193 14.16 1.37 -7.22
N TYR A 194 13.37 0.51 -6.58
CA TYR A 194 12.88 -0.72 -7.20
C TYR A 194 11.88 -0.47 -8.33
N PHE A 195 11.11 0.62 -8.28
CA PHE A 195 10.27 1.04 -9.40
C PHE A 195 11.11 1.35 -10.65
N ILE A 196 12.13 2.19 -10.52
CA ILE A 196 13.05 2.53 -11.64
C ILE A 196 13.85 1.32 -12.09
N TYR A 197 14.30 0.47 -11.15
CA TYR A 197 14.95 -0.80 -11.44
C TYR A 197 14.07 -1.66 -12.35
N CYS A 198 12.81 -1.89 -11.97
CA CYS A 198 11.91 -2.72 -12.75
C CYS A 198 11.57 -2.08 -14.09
N LEU A 199 11.37 -0.76 -14.15
CA LEU A 199 11.09 -0.04 -15.39
C LEU A 199 12.21 -0.23 -16.42
N THR A 200 13.46 -0.22 -15.96
CA THR A 200 14.66 -0.41 -16.81
C THR A 200 14.68 -1.79 -17.47
N PHE A 201 14.22 -2.84 -16.78
CA PHE A 201 14.21 -4.21 -17.32
C PHE A 201 12.93 -4.57 -18.07
N VAL A 202 11.76 -4.04 -17.70
CA VAL A 202 10.49 -4.25 -18.43
C VAL A 202 10.55 -3.65 -19.83
N SER A 203 11.15 -2.47 -19.97
CA SER A 203 11.27 -1.77 -21.26
C SER A 203 12.31 -2.41 -22.20
N SER A 204 13.17 -3.27 -21.67
CA SER A 204 14.26 -3.89 -22.43
C SER A 204 13.93 -5.29 -22.93
N ASN A 205 14.47 -5.66 -24.10
CA ASN A 205 14.40 -7.04 -24.60
C ASN A 205 15.51 -7.95 -24.05
N LEU A 206 16.51 -7.38 -23.35
CA LEU A 206 17.61 -8.14 -22.78
C LEU A 206 17.17 -8.87 -21.49
N GLN A 207 17.27 -10.19 -21.50
CA GLN A 207 16.85 -11.05 -20.39
C GLN A 207 18.06 -11.54 -19.61
N LEU A 208 18.33 -10.89 -18.49
CA LEU A 208 19.37 -11.32 -17.55
C LEU A 208 18.67 -11.97 -16.36
N LYS A 209 18.58 -13.31 -16.33
CA LYS A 209 17.94 -14.03 -15.20
C LYS A 209 18.50 -13.60 -13.84
N PHE A 210 19.79 -13.27 -13.78
CA PHE A 210 20.46 -12.74 -12.58
C PHE A 210 19.83 -11.44 -12.03
N ALA A 211 19.15 -10.65 -12.88
CA ALA A 211 18.39 -9.46 -12.47
C ALA A 211 17.13 -9.76 -11.66
N LEU A 212 16.71 -11.02 -11.56
CA LEU A 212 15.61 -11.40 -10.67
C LEU A 212 16.05 -11.56 -9.21
N LEU A 213 17.35 -11.66 -8.93
CA LEU A 213 17.86 -11.93 -7.59
C LEU A 213 17.56 -10.79 -6.59
N PRO A 214 17.77 -9.49 -6.93
CA PRO A 214 17.37 -8.37 -6.06
C PRO A 214 15.85 -8.33 -5.79
N ILE A 215 15.05 -8.68 -6.80
CA ILE A 215 13.59 -8.73 -6.70
C ILE A 215 13.15 -9.85 -5.76
N LEU A 216 13.79 -11.03 -5.86
CA LEU A 216 13.52 -12.15 -4.98
C LEU A 216 13.83 -11.79 -3.52
N CYS A 217 14.99 -11.17 -3.27
CA CYS A 217 15.38 -10.75 -1.92
C CYS A 217 14.35 -9.78 -1.32
N ARG A 218 13.92 -8.78 -2.10
CA ARG A 218 12.89 -7.83 -1.68
C ARG A 218 11.54 -8.49 -1.42
N ALA A 219 11.07 -9.34 -2.32
CA ALA A 219 9.78 -9.98 -2.18
C ALA A 219 9.75 -10.93 -0.99
N LEU A 220 10.87 -11.62 -0.71
CA LEU A 220 11.06 -12.47 0.45
C LEU A 220 11.00 -11.66 1.76
N GLU A 221 11.67 -10.50 1.84
CA GLU A 221 11.59 -9.61 3.02
C GLU A 221 10.16 -9.19 3.34
N HIS A 222 9.38 -8.78 2.33
CA HIS A 222 7.99 -8.38 2.52
C HIS A 222 7.09 -9.56 2.90
N SER A 223 7.29 -10.71 2.26
CA SER A 223 6.46 -11.89 2.49
C SER A 223 6.73 -12.52 3.85
N ALA A 224 8.00 -12.62 4.28
CA ALA A 224 8.39 -13.22 5.55
C ALA A 224 7.77 -12.46 6.74
N LYS A 225 7.84 -11.12 6.72
CA LYS A 225 7.24 -10.26 7.76
C LYS A 225 5.73 -10.46 7.87
N PHE A 226 5.04 -10.51 6.73
CA PHE A 226 3.60 -10.69 6.71
C PHE A 226 3.17 -12.10 7.15
N LEU A 227 3.88 -13.15 6.70
CA LEU A 227 3.61 -14.53 7.09
C LEU A 227 3.74 -14.73 8.60
N ARG A 228 4.82 -14.21 9.19
CA ARG A 228 5.06 -14.36 10.62
C ARG A 228 4.00 -13.63 11.45
N TYR A 229 3.63 -12.41 11.06
CA TYR A 229 2.63 -11.63 11.79
C TYR A 229 1.24 -12.28 11.76
N ASN A 230 0.79 -12.77 10.60
CA ASN A 230 -0.58 -13.24 10.42
C ASN A 230 -0.78 -14.75 10.62
N PHE A 231 0.25 -15.57 10.34
CA PHE A 231 0.12 -17.04 10.27
C PHE A 231 1.02 -17.80 11.25
N SER A 232 1.58 -17.13 12.27
CA SER A 232 2.46 -17.75 13.28
C SER A 232 1.85 -18.96 14.01
N GLN A 233 0.53 -19.05 14.08
CA GLN A 233 -0.20 -20.15 14.71
C GLN A 233 -0.61 -21.27 13.73
N ALA A 234 -0.45 -21.08 12.42
CA ALA A 234 -0.88 -22.06 11.43
C ALA A 234 0.08 -23.26 11.36
N PRO A 235 -0.43 -24.51 11.33
CA PRO A 235 0.42 -25.71 11.35
C PRO A 235 1.27 -25.87 10.08
N LEU A 236 0.77 -25.43 8.92
CA LEU A 236 1.52 -25.45 7.66
C LEU A 236 2.68 -24.44 7.67
N TYR A 237 2.49 -23.28 8.31
CA TYR A 237 3.54 -22.28 8.47
C TYR A 237 4.67 -22.83 9.33
N ARG A 238 4.34 -23.38 10.50
CA ARG A 238 5.33 -23.98 11.42
C ARG A 238 6.12 -25.13 10.78
N LYS A 239 5.47 -25.95 9.96
CA LYS A 239 6.12 -27.13 9.38
C LYS A 239 7.13 -26.82 8.26
N TYR A 240 6.90 -25.78 7.46
CA TYR A 240 7.68 -25.54 6.23
C TYR A 240 8.26 -24.14 6.08
N LEU A 241 7.62 -23.11 6.64
CA LEU A 241 7.93 -21.71 6.34
C LEU A 241 8.52 -20.95 7.53
N GLU A 242 8.38 -21.46 8.74
CA GLU A 242 8.88 -20.83 9.97
C GLU A 242 10.38 -20.60 9.91
N ASP A 243 11.18 -21.64 9.66
CA ASP A 243 12.64 -21.53 9.59
C ASP A 243 13.10 -20.53 8.52
N VAL A 244 12.50 -20.57 7.33
CA VAL A 244 12.84 -19.67 6.22
C VAL A 244 12.45 -18.22 6.54
N CYS A 245 11.29 -18.00 7.14
CA CYS A 245 10.84 -16.65 7.49
C CYS A 245 11.66 -16.06 8.64
N VAL A 246 11.98 -16.86 9.66
CA VAL A 246 12.84 -16.45 10.78
C VAL A 246 14.26 -16.17 10.29
N TRP A 247 14.80 -17.00 9.41
CA TRP A 247 16.09 -16.75 8.78
C TRP A 247 16.08 -15.46 7.94
N ALA A 248 15.08 -15.25 7.09
CA ALA A 248 14.98 -14.06 6.25
C ALA A 248 14.86 -12.76 7.08
N GLU A 249 14.13 -12.79 8.18
CA GLU A 249 13.96 -11.64 9.08
C GLU A 249 15.22 -11.35 9.92
N SER A 250 15.89 -12.39 10.40
CA SER A 250 17.15 -12.24 11.15
C SER A 250 18.33 -11.81 10.28
N ASN A 251 18.31 -12.10 8.97
CA ASN A 251 19.40 -11.87 8.04
C ASN A 251 19.13 -10.76 7.01
N THR A 252 18.30 -9.77 7.33
CA THR A 252 17.98 -8.65 6.41
C THR A 252 19.21 -7.90 5.88
N THR A 253 20.26 -7.78 6.69
CA THR A 253 21.55 -7.20 6.28
C THR A 253 22.26 -8.07 5.24
N THR A 254 22.29 -9.39 5.44
CA THR A 254 22.86 -10.35 4.49
C THR A 254 22.09 -10.35 3.17
N LEU A 255 20.75 -10.31 3.21
CA LEU A 255 19.92 -10.18 2.00
C LEU A 255 20.19 -8.87 1.26
N SER A 256 20.32 -7.76 2.00
CA SER A 256 20.62 -6.45 1.40
C SER A 256 22.02 -6.42 0.78
N ILE A 257 23.03 -7.02 1.42
CA ILE A 257 24.37 -7.16 0.85
C ILE A 257 24.34 -8.04 -0.41
N LEU A 258 23.63 -9.17 -0.38
CA LEU A 258 23.48 -10.04 -1.54
C LEU A 258 22.78 -9.32 -2.71
N SER A 259 21.72 -8.55 -2.42
CA SER A 259 21.04 -7.71 -3.41
C SER A 259 22.02 -6.71 -4.03
N SER A 260 22.81 -6.01 -3.22
CA SER A 260 23.79 -5.03 -3.71
C SER A 260 24.93 -5.66 -4.52
N GLN A 261 25.39 -6.85 -4.15
CA GLN A 261 26.36 -7.61 -4.96
C GLN A 261 25.75 -7.98 -6.31
N ALA A 262 24.50 -8.44 -6.31
CA ALA A 262 23.79 -8.78 -7.53
C ALA A 262 23.57 -7.54 -8.42
N GLU A 263 23.13 -6.42 -7.84
CA GLU A 263 22.93 -5.14 -8.53
C GLU A 263 24.21 -4.65 -9.22
N ILE A 264 25.34 -4.63 -8.50
CA ILE A 264 26.62 -4.24 -9.08
C ILE A 264 27.08 -5.25 -10.14
N GLY A 265 26.91 -6.55 -9.89
CA GLY A 265 27.20 -7.60 -10.86
C GLY A 265 26.41 -7.45 -12.16
N ILE A 266 25.12 -7.09 -12.08
CA ILE A 266 24.27 -6.80 -13.24
C ILE A 266 24.81 -5.59 -14.02
N GLY A 267 25.33 -4.57 -13.33
CA GLY A 267 25.96 -3.41 -13.97
C GLY A 267 27.14 -3.81 -14.86
N PHE A 268 27.99 -4.72 -14.36
CA PHE A 268 29.09 -5.28 -15.14
C PHE A 268 28.61 -6.21 -16.27
N LEU A 269 27.60 -7.04 -16.03
CA LEU A 269 26.99 -7.87 -17.08
C LEU A 269 26.41 -7.02 -18.21
N LEU A 270 25.83 -5.86 -17.91
CA LEU A 270 25.35 -4.93 -18.92
C LEU A 270 26.50 -4.33 -19.74
N ILE A 271 27.62 -3.95 -19.11
CA ILE A 271 28.82 -3.53 -19.84
C ILE A 271 29.30 -4.64 -20.78
N ILE A 272 29.40 -5.88 -20.30
CA ILE A 272 29.82 -7.02 -21.12
C ILE A 272 28.81 -7.26 -22.25
N SER A 273 27.51 -7.08 -22.00
CA SER A 273 26.47 -7.21 -23.01
C SER A 273 26.58 -6.18 -24.15
N LEU A 274 27.20 -5.01 -23.90
CA LEU A 274 27.49 -4.04 -24.96
C LEU A 274 28.50 -4.56 -25.98
N LEU A 275 29.35 -5.53 -25.62
CA LEU A 275 30.26 -6.16 -26.56
C LEU A 275 29.56 -7.20 -27.45
N SER A 276 28.44 -7.76 -26.97
CA SER A 276 27.62 -8.76 -27.68
C SER A 276 26.81 -8.15 -28.84
N TRP A 277 26.05 -8.98 -29.56
CA TRP A 277 25.14 -8.56 -30.64
C TRP A 277 23.83 -7.93 -30.11
N GLN A 278 23.42 -8.26 -28.88
CA GLN A 278 22.24 -7.71 -28.21
C GLN A 278 22.53 -6.41 -27.45
N ARG A 279 23.13 -5.42 -28.14
CA ARG A 279 23.57 -4.17 -27.51
C ARG A 279 22.37 -3.31 -27.14
N ASN A 280 22.28 -2.92 -25.87
CA ASN A 280 21.34 -1.93 -25.41
C ASN A 280 22.06 -0.83 -24.61
N ILE A 281 22.57 0.16 -25.35
CA ILE A 281 23.34 1.29 -24.79
C ILE A 281 22.47 2.11 -23.82
N ILE A 282 21.21 2.37 -24.21
CA ILE A 282 20.28 3.16 -23.41
C ILE A 282 20.00 2.48 -22.07
N GLN A 283 19.70 1.18 -22.08
CA GLN A 283 19.49 0.41 -20.84
C GLN A 283 20.73 0.41 -19.95
N THR A 284 21.92 0.20 -20.53
CA THR A 284 23.17 0.21 -19.76
C THR A 284 23.38 1.58 -19.12
N PHE A 285 23.22 2.66 -19.88
CA PHE A 285 23.33 4.01 -19.34
C PHE A 285 22.30 4.28 -18.22
N MET A 286 21.03 3.98 -18.44
CA MET A 286 19.96 4.14 -17.44
C MET A 286 20.23 3.34 -16.17
N TYR A 287 20.72 2.10 -16.31
CA TYR A 287 21.05 1.25 -15.16
C TYR A 287 22.26 1.77 -14.37
N TRP A 288 23.28 2.29 -15.05
CA TRP A 288 24.43 2.89 -14.39
C TRP A 288 24.07 4.20 -13.67
N GLN A 289 23.11 4.97 -14.17
CA GLN A 289 22.53 6.11 -13.43
C GLN A 289 21.76 5.64 -12.19
N LEU A 290 21.01 4.54 -12.29
CA LEU A 290 20.33 3.94 -11.14
C LEU A 290 21.34 3.44 -10.09
N LEU A 291 22.41 2.75 -10.48
CA LEU A 291 23.46 2.34 -9.55
C LEU A 291 24.13 3.54 -8.88
N LYS A 292 24.36 4.63 -9.62
CA LYS A 292 24.85 5.89 -9.07
C LYS A 292 23.87 6.46 -8.04
N LEU A 293 22.57 6.44 -8.32
CA LEU A 293 21.53 6.82 -7.35
C LEU A 293 21.59 5.93 -6.10
N MET A 294 21.68 4.61 -6.26
CA MET A 294 21.74 3.65 -5.14
C MET A 294 23.00 3.79 -4.29
N TYR A 295 24.10 4.26 -4.88
CA TYR A 295 25.33 4.58 -4.17
C TYR A 295 25.19 5.80 -3.24
N HIS A 296 24.37 6.79 -3.61
CA HIS A 296 24.17 8.02 -2.85
C HIS A 296 22.91 7.99 -1.96
N ALA A 297 21.90 7.19 -2.31
CA ALA A 297 20.65 7.14 -1.57
C ALA A 297 20.88 6.53 -0.18
N PRO A 298 20.41 7.19 0.91
CA PRO A 298 20.73 6.80 2.28
C PRO A 298 20.28 5.37 2.63
N VAL A 299 19.23 4.87 1.99
CA VAL A 299 18.66 3.55 2.26
C VAL A 299 19.53 2.40 1.72
N THR A 300 20.32 2.65 0.67
CA THR A 300 21.11 1.62 -0.04
C THR A 300 22.61 1.90 -0.06
N ALA A 301 23.02 3.14 0.24
CA ALA A 301 24.38 3.62 0.14
C ALA A 301 25.37 2.77 0.94
N GLY A 302 25.06 2.45 2.21
CA GLY A 302 25.97 1.68 3.06
C GLY A 302 26.32 0.31 2.49
N TYR A 303 25.33 -0.40 1.93
CA TYR A 303 25.56 -1.71 1.30
C TYR A 303 26.35 -1.58 0.01
N HIS A 304 25.97 -0.65 -0.87
CA HIS A 304 26.65 -0.45 -2.16
C HIS A 304 28.09 0.03 -1.98
N GLN A 305 28.35 0.97 -1.07
CA GLN A 305 29.69 1.45 -0.75
C GLN A 305 30.56 0.31 -0.19
N SER A 306 30.01 -0.55 0.68
CA SER A 306 30.71 -1.74 1.16
C SER A 306 31.10 -2.69 0.03
N VAL A 307 30.21 -2.92 -0.94
CA VAL A 307 30.54 -3.76 -2.11
C VAL A 307 31.58 -3.10 -2.99
N TRP A 308 31.43 -1.82 -3.33
CA TRP A 308 32.37 -1.08 -4.16
C TRP A 308 33.78 -1.02 -3.56
N THR A 309 33.89 -0.88 -2.23
CA THR A 309 35.19 -0.91 -1.55
C THR A 309 35.83 -2.30 -1.63
N LYS A 310 35.07 -3.39 -1.50
CA LYS A 310 35.57 -4.77 -1.71
C LYS A 310 36.04 -4.98 -3.15
N VAL A 311 35.24 -4.56 -4.13
CA VAL A 311 35.61 -4.62 -5.55
C VAL A 311 36.89 -3.83 -5.81
N GLY A 312 36.99 -2.61 -5.29
CA GLY A 312 38.19 -1.77 -5.42
C GLY A 312 39.44 -2.40 -4.81
N LYS A 313 39.33 -3.03 -3.63
CA LYS A 313 40.46 -3.73 -3.00
C LYS A 313 41.01 -4.87 -3.87
N ILE A 314 40.14 -5.57 -4.60
CA ILE A 314 40.53 -6.69 -5.47
C ILE A 314 41.01 -6.17 -6.84
N ALA A 315 40.30 -5.22 -7.43
CA ALA A 315 40.55 -4.75 -8.79
C ALA A 315 41.76 -3.82 -8.90
N THR A 316 41.95 -2.89 -7.94
CA THR A 316 43.05 -1.91 -7.98
C THR A 316 44.44 -2.54 -8.14
N PRO A 317 44.85 -3.56 -7.36
CA PRO A 317 46.17 -4.17 -7.54
C PRO A 317 46.31 -4.91 -8.89
N LEU A 318 45.23 -5.52 -9.39
CA LEU A 318 45.23 -6.19 -10.69
C LEU A 318 45.34 -5.20 -11.85
N ILE A 319 44.65 -4.06 -11.78
CA ILE A 319 44.71 -3.00 -12.78
C ILE A 319 46.12 -2.39 -12.83
N HIS A 320 46.73 -2.14 -11.66
CA HIS A 320 48.12 -1.63 -11.61
C HIS A 320 49.12 -2.61 -12.22
N LYS A 321 48.92 -3.92 -12.03
CA LYS A 321 49.84 -4.95 -12.52
C LYS A 321 49.66 -5.28 -14.01
N TYR A 322 48.43 -5.37 -14.50
CA TYR A 322 48.12 -5.93 -15.82
C TYR A 322 47.55 -4.94 -16.83
N ALA A 323 47.00 -3.80 -16.39
CA ALA A 323 46.31 -2.86 -17.27
C ALA A 323 46.48 -1.39 -16.84
N PRO A 324 47.72 -0.85 -16.76
CA PRO A 324 47.97 0.52 -16.32
C PRO A 324 47.31 1.58 -17.23
N PHE A 325 47.08 1.26 -18.50
CA PHE A 325 46.37 2.14 -19.45
C PHE A 325 44.92 2.44 -19.02
N LEU A 326 44.30 1.61 -18.19
CA LEU A 326 42.94 1.84 -17.68
C LEU A 326 42.88 2.91 -16.58
N TYR A 327 44.01 3.37 -16.04
CA TYR A 327 44.03 4.32 -14.94
C TYR A 327 43.37 5.66 -15.30
N THR A 328 43.73 6.24 -16.46
CA THR A 328 43.18 7.50 -16.94
C THR A 328 41.66 7.46 -17.14
N PRO A 329 41.09 6.50 -17.91
CA PRO A 329 39.63 6.42 -18.05
C PRO A 329 38.94 6.09 -16.72
N LEU A 330 39.53 5.24 -15.88
CA LEU A 330 38.98 4.89 -14.57
C LEU A 330 38.89 6.12 -13.65
N SER A 331 39.93 6.94 -13.60
CA SER A 331 39.92 8.17 -12.79
C SER A 331 38.85 9.17 -13.25
N THR A 332 38.59 9.21 -14.56
CA THR A 332 37.52 10.06 -15.14
C THR A 332 36.14 9.55 -14.76
N ILE A 333 35.93 8.22 -14.85
CA ILE A 333 34.69 7.57 -14.44
C ILE A 333 34.46 7.75 -12.93
N GLN A 334 35.51 7.63 -12.11
CA GLN A 334 35.42 7.88 -10.67
C GLN A 334 34.99 9.31 -10.36
N LYS A 335 35.57 10.32 -11.03
CA LYS A 335 35.13 11.72 -10.88
C LYS A 335 33.65 11.90 -11.23
N TRP A 336 33.18 11.28 -12.31
CA TRP A 336 31.77 11.28 -12.69
C TRP A 336 30.88 10.57 -11.66
N TRP A 337 31.36 9.46 -11.10
CA TRP A 337 30.65 8.67 -10.10
C TRP A 337 30.41 9.44 -8.81
N PHE A 338 31.44 10.13 -8.30
CA PHE A 338 31.37 10.86 -7.03
C PHE A 338 30.73 12.25 -7.12
N ARG A 339 30.52 12.78 -8.33
CA ARG A 339 29.83 14.06 -8.52
C ARG A 339 28.34 13.85 -8.22
N GLN A 340 27.83 14.49 -7.16
CA GLN A 340 26.41 14.48 -6.79
C GLN A 340 25.53 15.15 -7.85
#